data_AF-A0A971A6J6-F1
#
_entry.id   AF-A0A971A6J6-F1
#
_cell.length_a   1.000
_cell.length_b   1.000
_cell.length_c   1.000
_cell.angle_alpha   90.00
_cell.angle_beta   90.00
_cell.angle_gamma   90.00
#
_symmetry.space_group_name_H-M   'P 1'
#
loop_
_entity.id
_entity.type
_entity.pdbx_description
1 polymer ?
#
loop_
_entity_poly.entity_id
_entity_poly.type
_entity_poly.pdbx_seq_one_letter_code
_entity_poly.pdbx_strand_id
1 'polypeptide(L)'
;QNGQGDLFLISLKAGGLGLNLTAADYVIHMDPWWNPAVEDQASDRAHRIGQTRPVTVYRLVAAETIEEKIVQLHHAKRDLADSLLEGTDAAHALTADDLINLLRTR
;
A
#
# COMPACT_ATOMS: atom_id res chain seq x y z
N GLN A 1 8.89 23.59 1.52
CA GLN A 1 9.11 22.99 0.20
C GLN A 1 9.60 24.08 -0.75
N ASN A 2 10.85 24.55 -0.58
CA ASN A 2 11.41 25.69 -1.33
C ASN A 2 12.23 25.26 -2.56
N GLY A 3 12.11 23.99 -2.98
CA GLY A 3 12.80 23.46 -4.15
C GLY A 3 12.02 23.78 -5.41
N GLN A 4 12.71 24.16 -6.48
CA GLN A 4 12.12 24.49 -7.79
C GLN A 4 11.83 23.23 -8.64
N GLY A 5 11.44 22.12 -7.99
CA GLY A 5 11.23 20.84 -8.67
C GLY A 5 9.76 20.43 -8.64
N ASP A 6 9.23 20.05 -9.79
CA ASP A 6 7.87 19.50 -9.93
C ASP A 6 7.77 18.04 -9.45
N LEU A 7 8.91 17.38 -9.21
CA LEU A 7 9.02 16.00 -8.78
C LEU A 7 9.81 15.88 -7.48
N PHE A 8 9.29 15.07 -6.55
CA PHE A 8 9.97 14.72 -5.31
C PHE A 8 10.07 13.20 -5.21
N LEU A 9 11.30 12.68 -5.19
CA LEU A 9 11.56 11.25 -5.07
C LEU A 9 11.93 10.91 -3.64
N ILE A 10 11.29 9.86 -3.11
CA ILE A 10 11.54 9.35 -1.77
C ILE A 10 11.33 7.85 -1.75
N SER A 11 12.11 7.13 -0.95
CA SER A 11 11.85 5.71 -0.71
C SER A 11 10.68 5.54 0.25
N LEU A 12 9.91 4.45 0.10
CA LEU A 12 8.79 4.12 1.00
C LEU A 12 9.21 4.14 2.48
N LYS A 13 10.40 3.61 2.79
CA LYS A 13 10.96 3.61 4.15
C LYS A 13 11.18 5.03 4.71
N ALA A 14 11.59 5.97 3.87
CA ALA A 14 11.78 7.36 4.29
C ALA A 14 10.44 8.13 4.43
N GLY A 15 9.35 7.64 3.84
CA GLY A 15 8.00 8.17 4.05
C GLY A 15 7.54 8.15 5.52
N GLY A 16 8.10 7.26 6.33
CA GLY A 16 7.83 7.16 7.77
C GLY A 16 8.45 8.26 8.64
N LEU A 17 9.29 9.14 8.08
CA LEU A 17 10.07 10.15 8.84
C LEU A 17 9.28 11.42 9.22
N GLY A 18 7.95 11.41 9.09
CA GLY A 18 7.11 12.54 9.53
C GLY A 18 7.09 13.74 8.58
N LEU A 19 7.55 13.59 7.34
CA LEU A 19 7.51 14.64 6.32
C LEU A 19 6.08 15.14 6.04
N ASN A 20 5.97 16.42 5.66
CA ASN A 20 4.72 17.01 5.19
C ASN A 20 4.84 17.33 3.70
N LEU A 21 4.04 16.64 2.87
CA LEU A 21 4.12 16.70 1.42
C LEU A 21 2.83 17.26 0.79
N THR A 22 2.10 18.12 1.51
CA THR A 22 0.80 18.69 1.07
C THR A 22 0.85 19.55 -0.19
N ALA A 23 2.03 19.92 -0.71
CA ALA A 23 2.11 20.48 -2.05
C ALA A 23 1.85 19.46 -3.17
N ALA A 24 2.07 18.15 -2.94
CA ALA A 24 1.86 17.12 -3.94
C ALA A 24 0.39 16.67 -3.97
N ASP A 25 -0.22 16.70 -5.15
CA ASP A 25 -1.57 16.21 -5.45
C ASP A 25 -1.55 14.87 -6.21
N TYR A 26 -0.37 14.40 -6.62
CA TYR A 26 -0.15 13.10 -7.21
C TYR A 26 0.90 12.32 -6.42
N VAL A 27 0.61 11.05 -6.16
CA VAL A 27 1.53 10.08 -5.53
C VAL A 27 1.59 8.85 -6.43
N ILE A 28 2.80 8.41 -6.78
CA ILE A 28 3.01 7.21 -7.60
C ILE A 28 3.86 6.24 -6.78
N HIS A 29 3.26 5.10 -6.41
CA HIS A 29 3.99 3.95 -5.89
C HIS A 29 4.50 3.14 -7.07
N MET A 30 5.82 3.03 -7.18
CA MET A 30 6.49 2.40 -8.32
C MET A 30 6.46 0.88 -8.26
N ASP A 31 6.39 0.33 -7.05
CA ASP A 31 6.43 -1.09 -6.74
C ASP A 31 5.49 -1.40 -5.56
N PRO A 32 4.78 -2.55 -5.55
CA PRO A 32 3.95 -2.95 -4.43
C PRO A 32 4.81 -3.44 -3.25
N TRP A 33 4.53 -2.92 -2.06
CA TRP A 33 5.19 -3.30 -0.83
C TRP A 33 4.44 -4.44 -0.13
N TRP A 34 5.17 -5.32 0.57
CA TRP A 34 4.60 -6.46 1.29
C TRP A 34 3.60 -6.10 2.41
N ASN A 35 3.61 -4.85 2.86
CA ASN A 35 2.68 -4.34 3.86
C ASN A 35 1.98 -3.08 3.30
N PRO A 36 0.70 -3.15 2.93
CA PRO A 36 -0.01 -2.04 2.31
C PRO A 36 -0.10 -0.81 3.23
N ALA A 37 -0.08 -1.01 4.55
CA ALA A 37 -0.11 0.10 5.51
C ALA A 37 1.10 1.04 5.40
N VAL A 38 2.24 0.57 4.89
CA VAL A 38 3.43 1.41 4.66
C VAL A 38 3.20 2.35 3.47
N GLU A 39 2.60 1.85 2.38
CA GLU A 39 2.22 2.68 1.22
C GLU A 39 1.16 3.70 1.59
N ASP A 40 0.16 3.28 2.37
CA ASP A 40 -0.91 4.16 2.83
C ASP A 40 -0.34 5.28 3.71
N GLN A 41 0.54 4.95 4.66
CA GLN A 41 1.22 5.94 5.50
C GLN A 41 2.08 6.92 4.69
N ALA A 42 2.74 6.44 3.63
CA ALA A 42 3.51 7.29 2.72
C ALA A 42 2.59 8.21 1.90
N SER A 43 1.44 7.72 1.44
CA SER A 43 0.43 8.51 0.72
C SER A 43 -0.20 9.58 1.62
N ASP A 44 -0.44 9.26 2.89
CA ASP A 44 -0.95 10.19 3.92
C ASP A 44 -0.02 11.38 4.19
N ARG A 45 1.24 11.33 3.72
CA ARG A 45 2.12 12.50 3.78
C ARG A 45 1.65 13.62 2.86
N ALA A 46 1.04 13.27 1.73
CA ALA A 46 0.42 14.20 0.77
C ALA A 46 -1.06 14.43 1.10
N HIS A 47 -1.79 13.37 1.49
CA HIS A 47 -3.16 13.44 1.97
C HIS A 47 -3.22 13.83 3.46
N ARG A 48 -2.83 15.07 3.75
CA ARG A 48 -2.71 15.60 5.12
C ARG A 48 -3.40 16.95 5.27
N ILE A 49 -3.72 17.32 6.52
CA ILE A 49 -4.24 18.66 6.86
C ILE A 49 -3.31 19.73 6.26
N GLY A 50 -3.90 20.66 5.49
CA GLY A 50 -3.18 21.69 4.74
C GLY A 50 -3.10 21.41 3.23
N GLN A 51 -3.47 20.21 2.78
CA GLN A 51 -3.75 19.94 1.37
C GLN A 51 -5.06 20.63 0.95
N THR A 52 -5.06 21.24 -0.24
CA THR A 52 -6.22 21.97 -0.79
C THR A 52 -6.74 21.35 -2.08
N ARG A 53 -5.99 20.43 -2.69
CA ARG A 53 -6.33 19.73 -3.93
C ARG A 53 -6.59 18.25 -3.66
N PRO A 54 -7.47 17.58 -4.43
CA PRO A 54 -7.63 16.13 -4.35
C PRO A 54 -6.30 15.43 -4.59
N VAL A 55 -5.96 14.45 -3.74
CA VAL A 55 -4.75 13.64 -3.89
C VAL A 55 -5.07 12.36 -4.66
N THR A 56 -4.42 12.16 -5.79
CA THR A 56 -4.55 10.95 -6.61
C THR A 56 -3.36 10.02 -6.35
N VAL A 57 -3.64 8.77 -5.98
CA VAL A 57 -2.61 7.76 -5.72
C VAL A 57 -2.64 6.72 -6.82
N TYR A 58 -1.55 6.61 -7.57
CA TYR A 58 -1.32 5.53 -8.53
C TYR A 58 -0.45 4.46 -7.88
N ARG A 59 -0.84 3.19 -8.04
CA ARG A 59 -0.03 2.02 -7.69
C ARG A 59 0.27 1.27 -8.97
N LEU A 60 1.54 1.24 -9.35
CA LEU A 60 1.98 0.50 -10.53
C LEU A 60 2.19 -0.96 -10.14
N VAL A 61 1.69 -1.87 -10.98
CA VAL A 61 1.80 -3.32 -10.79
C VAL A 61 2.15 -3.91 -12.14
N ALA A 62 3.27 -4.61 -12.22
CA ALA A 62 3.70 -5.30 -13.42
C ALA A 62 2.88 -6.58 -13.64
N ALA A 63 2.17 -6.64 -14.76
CA ALA A 63 1.37 -7.80 -15.16
C ALA A 63 2.26 -9.03 -15.42
N GLU A 64 1.72 -10.22 -15.17
CA GLU A 64 2.41 -11.51 -15.33
C GLU A 64 3.69 -11.62 -14.49
N THR A 65 3.75 -10.92 -13.36
CA THR A 65 4.89 -10.97 -12.44
C THR A 65 4.47 -11.32 -11.01
N ILE A 66 5.48 -11.47 -10.13
CA ILE A 66 5.26 -11.67 -8.69
C ILE A 66 4.45 -10.53 -8.04
N GLU A 67 4.46 -9.34 -8.63
CA GLU A 67 3.75 -8.16 -8.10
C GLU A 67 2.23 -8.37 -8.03
N GLU A 68 1.64 -9.09 -9.00
CA GLU A 68 0.21 -9.45 -8.96
C GLU A 68 -0.11 -10.35 -7.76
N LYS A 69 0.78 -11.30 -7.45
CA LYS A 69 0.60 -12.20 -6.30
C LYS A 69 0.70 -11.43 -4.98
N ILE A 70 1.56 -10.40 -4.91
CA ILE A 70 1.65 -9.53 -3.74
C ILE A 70 0.35 -8.76 -3.53
N VAL A 71 -0.21 -8.19 -4.60
CA VAL A 71 -1.50 -7.48 -4.53
C VAL A 71 -2.64 -8.43 -4.15
N GLN A 72 -2.68 -9.63 -4.70
CA GLN A 72 -3.66 -10.66 -4.32
C GLN A 72 -3.55 -11.06 -2.84
N LEU A 73 -2.33 -11.19 -2.31
CA LEU A 73 -2.09 -11.45 -0.89
C LEU A 73 -2.66 -10.33 -0.01
N HIS A 74 -2.53 -9.06 -0.44
CA HIS A 74 -3.10 -7.93 0.30
C HIS A 74 -4.61 -8.02 0.39
N HIS A 75 -5.28 -8.36 -0.72
CA HIS A 75 -6.72 -8.56 -0.75
C HIS A 75 -7.14 -9.70 0.19
N ALA A 76 -6.52 -10.87 0.07
CA ALA A 76 -6.82 -12.01 0.93
C ALA A 76 -6.63 -11.70 2.43
N LYS A 77 -5.59 -10.93 2.78
CA LYS A 77 -5.37 -10.48 4.16
C LYS A 77 -6.42 -9.49 4.64
N ARG A 78 -6.86 -8.57 3.77
CA ARG A 78 -7.90 -7.58 4.12
C ARG A 78 -9.25 -8.26 4.31
N ASP A 79 -9.66 -9.12 3.38
CA ASP A 79 -10.92 -9.85 3.44
C ASP A 79 -10.99 -10.72 4.71
N LEU A 80 -9.88 -11.35 5.08
CA LEU A 80 -9.77 -12.08 6.34
C LEU A 80 -9.93 -11.16 7.55
N ALA A 81 -9.24 -10.02 7.58
CA ALA A 81 -9.35 -9.06 8.68
C ALA A 81 -10.80 -8.54 8.84
N ASP A 82 -11.46 -8.23 7.73
CA ASP A 82 -12.85 -7.78 7.72
C ASP A 82 -13.79 -8.90 8.21
N SER A 83 -13.60 -10.14 7.77
CA SER A 83 -14.41 -11.29 8.24
C SER A 83 -14.28 -11.57 9.74
N LEU A 84 -13.09 -11.33 10.32
CA LEU A 84 -12.85 -11.48 11.76
C LEU A 84 -13.54 -10.37 12.56
N LEU A 85 -13.61 -9.16 12.01
CA LEU A 85 -14.29 -8.01 12.62
C LEU A 85 -15.82 -8.11 12.50
N GLU A 86 -16.33 -8.76 11.45
CA GLU A 86 -17.76 -9.01 11.23
C GLU A 86 -18.36 -10.11 12.11
N GLY A 87 -17.55 -10.85 12.87
CA GLY A 87 -18.02 -11.66 14.00
C GLY A 87 -18.95 -12.82 13.61
N THR A 88 -18.61 -13.56 12.54
CA THR A 88 -19.21 -14.88 12.29
C THR A 88 -18.21 -15.97 12.66
N ASP A 89 -18.67 -17.02 13.36
CA ASP A 89 -17.90 -18.14 13.95
C ASP A 89 -17.11 -19.03 12.96
N ALA A 90 -16.65 -18.50 11.83
CA ALA A 90 -15.80 -19.17 10.85
C ALA A 90 -14.43 -18.52 10.78
N ALA A 91 -13.68 -18.54 11.89
CA ALA A 91 -12.28 -18.14 11.91
C ALA A 91 -11.41 -19.19 11.17
N HIS A 92 -11.41 -19.16 9.84
CA HIS A 92 -10.32 -19.75 9.06
C HIS A 92 -9.15 -18.78 9.08
N ALA A 93 -8.38 -18.83 10.17
CA ALA A 93 -7.07 -18.19 10.21
C ALA A 93 -6.21 -18.78 9.08
N LEU A 94 -5.69 -17.90 8.21
CA LEU A 94 -4.75 -18.29 7.15
C LEU A 94 -3.60 -19.08 7.77
N THR A 95 -3.43 -20.32 7.36
CA THR A 95 -2.37 -21.18 7.88
C THR A 95 -1.06 -20.87 7.18
N ALA A 96 0.05 -21.25 7.82
CA ALA A 96 1.36 -21.17 7.17
C ALA A 96 1.37 -21.96 5.83
N ASP A 97 0.55 -23.02 5.74
CA ASP A 97 0.40 -23.83 4.53
C ASP A 97 -0.32 -23.08 3.40
N ASP A 98 -1.32 -22.25 3.71
CA ASP A 98 -1.98 -21.40 2.71
C ASP A 98 -1.01 -20.38 2.12
N LEU A 99 -0.15 -19.80 2.98
CA LEU A 99 0.90 -18.86 2.56
C LEU A 99 1.94 -19.56 1.66
N ILE A 100 2.32 -20.78 2.00
CA ILE A 100 3.25 -21.61 1.22
C ILE A 100 2.64 -22.02 -0.12
N ASN A 101 1.34 -22.32 -0.16
CA ASN A 101 0.65 -22.72 -1.39
C ASN A 101 0.53 -21.56 -2.40
N LEU A 102 0.33 -20.33 -1.91
CA LEU A 102 0.34 -19.13 -2.75
C LEU A 102 1.72 -18.86 -3.40
N LEU A 103 2.80 -19.21 -2.69
CA LEU A 103 4.17 -19.10 -3.20
C LEU A 103 4.54 -20.24 -4.18
N ARG A 104 3.84 -21.37 -4.13
CA ARG A 104 4.15 -22.58 -4.92
C ARG A 104 3.38 -22.72 -6.22
N THR A 105 2.42 -21.84 -6.51
CA THR A 105 1.63 -21.92 -7.75
C THR A 105 2.53 -21.65 -8.96
N ARG A 106 2.80 -22.73 -9.71
CA ARG A 106 3.40 -22.72 -11.06
C ARG A 106 2.39 -22.23 -12.09
#